data_AF-A0A7V9WNW3-F1
#
_entry.id   AF-A0A7V9WNW3-F1
#
_cell.length_a   1.000
_cell.length_b   1.000
_cell.length_c   1.000
_cell.angle_alpha   90.00
_cell.angle_beta   90.00
_cell.angle_gamma   90.00
#
_symmetry.space_group_name_H-M   'P 1'
#
loop_
_entity.id
_entity.type
_entity.pdbx_description
1 polymer ?
#
loop_
_entity_poly.entity_id
_entity_poly.type
_entity_poly.pdbx_seq_one_letter_code
_entity_poly.pdbx_strand_id
1 'polypeptide(L)'
;MSTGIEARHARTCGSRSGTRCDCTPTYQASTYDAQAQKKVRKSFKTISAAKPWRQDAAVAVRAGELTARRGPTLQAATDQWLLDMEAGHERMGSGMAAQAT
;
A
#
# COMPACT_ATOMS: atom_id res chain seq x y z
N MET A 1 -23.77 3.61 5.55
CA MET A 1 -22.52 3.44 4.78
C MET A 1 -21.39 3.15 5.75
N SER A 2 -20.62 2.07 5.55
CA SER A 2 -19.49 1.73 6.41
C SER A 2 -18.30 2.64 6.10
N THR A 3 -17.93 3.52 7.03
CA THR A 3 -16.85 4.49 6.89
C THR A 3 -15.53 3.81 6.49
N GLY A 4 -15.04 4.13 5.29
CA GLY A 4 -13.76 3.64 4.77
C GLY A 4 -13.81 2.36 3.91
N ILE A 5 -15.00 1.82 3.61
CA ILE A 5 -15.17 0.72 2.64
C ILE A 5 -16.01 1.22 1.46
N GLU A 6 -15.47 1.15 0.26
CA GLU A 6 -16.10 1.58 -0.99
C GLU A 6 -16.34 0.38 -1.92
N ALA A 7 -17.52 0.29 -2.51
CA ALA A 7 -17.81 -0.67 -3.57
C ALA A 7 -17.34 -0.12 -4.92
N ARG A 8 -16.37 -0.79 -5.54
CA ARG A 8 -15.86 -0.47 -6.87
C ARG A 8 -16.53 -1.34 -7.92
N HIS A 9 -17.33 -0.69 -8.74
CA HIS A 9 -17.97 -1.30 -9.89
C HIS A 9 -16.99 -1.43 -11.07
N ALA A 10 -17.27 -2.39 -11.95
CA ALA A 10 -16.56 -2.51 -13.22
C ALA A 10 -16.76 -1.24 -14.06
N ARG A 11 -15.80 -0.95 -14.96
CA ARG A 11 -15.88 0.22 -15.86
C ARG A 11 -17.11 0.15 -16.78
N THR A 12 -17.51 -1.06 -17.16
CA THR A 12 -18.65 -1.36 -18.03
C THR A 12 -19.97 -1.53 -17.26
N CYS A 13 -20.00 -1.27 -15.96
CA CYS A 13 -21.20 -1.47 -15.15
C CYS A 13 -22.35 -0.58 -15.63
N GLY A 14 -23.50 -1.20 -15.91
CA GLY A 14 -24.72 -0.54 -16.36
C GLY A 14 -25.22 0.56 -15.42
N SER A 15 -24.88 0.47 -14.12
CA SER A 15 -25.19 1.56 -13.17
C SER A 15 -24.55 2.89 -13.53
N ARG A 16 -23.48 2.90 -14.33
CA ARG A 16 -22.84 4.13 -14.82
C ARG A 16 -23.57 4.73 -16.02
N SER A 17 -24.32 3.93 -16.77
CA SER A 17 -25.14 4.34 -17.92
C SER A 17 -26.63 4.48 -17.59
N GLY A 18 -27.01 4.36 -16.31
CA GLY A 18 -28.39 4.53 -15.84
C GLY A 18 -29.23 3.26 -15.83
N THR A 19 -28.64 2.09 -16.13
CA THR A 19 -29.31 0.79 -16.02
C THR A 19 -28.99 0.13 -14.67
N ARG A 20 -29.62 -1.02 -14.37
CA ARG A 20 -29.33 -1.77 -13.15
C ARG A 20 -27.89 -2.27 -13.15
N CYS A 21 -27.27 -2.30 -11.97
CA CYS A 21 -25.94 -2.87 -11.80
C CYS A 21 -25.95 -4.35 -12.21
N ASP A 22 -25.11 -4.67 -13.18
CA ASP A 22 -24.89 -6.01 -13.74
C ASP A 22 -23.49 -6.55 -13.42
N CYS A 23 -22.59 -5.71 -12.87
CA CYS A 23 -21.23 -6.12 -12.57
C CYS A 23 -21.08 -6.83 -11.21
N THR A 24 -20.01 -7.61 -11.07
CA THR A 24 -19.54 -8.10 -9.77
C THR A 24 -18.64 -7.04 -9.11
N PRO A 25 -19.10 -6.32 -8.08
CA PRO A 25 -18.30 -5.25 -7.48
C PRO A 25 -17.13 -5.81 -6.67
N THR A 26 -16.05 -5.04 -6.61
CA THR A 26 -14.91 -5.28 -5.71
C THR A 26 -14.98 -4.30 -4.55
N TYR A 27 -14.84 -4.77 -3.32
CA TYR A 27 -14.88 -3.92 -2.13
C TYR A 27 -13.48 -3.46 -1.77
N GLN A 28 -13.25 -2.14 -1.79
CA GLN A 28 -12.00 -1.55 -1.38
C GLN A 28 -12.13 -1.02 0.05
N ALA A 29 -11.32 -1.57 0.96
CA ALA A 29 -11.18 -1.03 2.30
C ALA A 29 -9.96 -0.09 2.38
N SER A 30 -10.10 0.97 3.18
CA SER A 30 -9.06 1.97 3.38
C SER A 30 -8.94 2.38 4.84
N THR A 31 -7.70 2.53 5.30
CA THR A 31 -7.34 3.00 6.63
C THR A 31 -6.31 4.11 6.50
N TYR A 32 -6.44 5.18 7.27
CA TYR A 32 -5.51 6.30 7.26
C TYR A 32 -4.33 6.02 8.18
N ASP A 33 -3.12 6.12 7.65
CA ASP A 33 -1.86 6.12 8.39
C ASP A 33 -1.44 7.56 8.62
N ALA A 34 -1.54 8.00 9.87
CA ALA A 34 -1.19 9.36 10.30
C ALA A 34 0.33 9.60 10.26
N GLN A 35 1.14 8.56 10.48
CA GLN A 35 2.60 8.66 10.46
C GLN A 35 3.12 8.85 9.04
N ALA A 36 2.53 8.14 8.07
CA ALA A 36 2.86 8.28 6.66
C ALA A 36 2.04 9.37 5.92
N GLN A 37 1.07 9.99 6.59
CA GLN A 37 0.08 10.93 6.02
C GLN A 37 -0.62 10.37 4.76
N LYS A 38 -0.80 9.04 4.70
CA LYS A 38 -1.26 8.32 3.52
C LYS A 38 -2.29 7.26 3.89
N LYS A 39 -3.14 6.87 2.93
CA LYS A 39 -4.13 5.79 3.14
C LYS A 39 -3.54 4.45 2.73
N VAL A 40 -3.56 3.48 3.65
CA VAL A 40 -3.37 2.06 3.33
C VAL A 40 -4.67 1.55 2.72
N ARG A 41 -4.59 0.94 1.53
CA ARG A 41 -5.76 0.46 0.79
C ARG A 41 -5.59 -1.00 0.41
N LYS A 42 -6.66 -1.79 0.52
CA LYS A 42 -6.71 -3.18 0.07
C LYS A 42 -8.06 -3.50 -0.56
N SER A 43 -8.05 -4.30 -1.61
CA SER A 43 -9.26 -4.69 -2.36
C SER A 43 -9.65 -6.14 -2.07
N PHE A 44 -10.94 -6.40 -1.95
CA PHE A 44 -11.54 -7.68 -1.61
C PHE A 44 -12.72 -8.00 -2.51
N LYS A 45 -12.99 -9.29 -2.74
CA LYS A 45 -14.17 -9.72 -3.51
C LYS A 45 -15.47 -9.63 -2.73
N THR A 46 -15.42 -9.64 -1.39
CA THR A 46 -16.62 -9.63 -0.53
C THR A 46 -16.52 -8.56 0.56
N ILE A 47 -17.67 -8.01 0.95
CA ILE A 47 -17.75 -7.05 2.05
C ILE A 47 -17.42 -7.70 3.39
N SER A 48 -17.75 -8.99 3.56
CA SER A 48 -17.47 -9.77 4.76
C SER A 48 -15.97 -9.96 5.01
N ALA A 49 -15.14 -9.96 3.96
CA ALA A 49 -13.69 -9.97 4.09
C ALA A 49 -13.11 -8.55 4.32
N ALA A 50 -13.74 -7.52 3.73
CA ALA A 50 -13.27 -6.14 3.83
C ALA A 50 -13.44 -5.55 5.24
N LYS A 51 -14.52 -5.91 5.95
CA LYS A 51 -14.81 -5.45 7.31
C LYS A 51 -13.74 -5.84 8.35
N PRO A 52 -13.42 -7.13 8.56
CA PRO A 52 -12.44 -7.55 9.55
C PRO A 52 -11.06 -6.98 9.23
N TRP A 53 -10.64 -7.02 7.96
CA TRP A 53 -9.36 -6.44 7.56
C TRP A 53 -9.23 -4.96 7.94
N ARG A 54 -10.29 -4.16 7.82
CA ARG A 54 -10.23 -2.74 8.20
C ARG A 54 -10.04 -2.58 9.71
N GLN A 55 -10.65 -3.43 10.52
CA GLN A 55 -10.48 -3.42 11.98
C GLN A 55 -9.04 -3.77 12.35
N ASP A 56 -8.52 -4.87 11.79
CA ASP A 56 -7.15 -5.32 12.02
C ASP A 56 -6.14 -4.28 11.52
N ALA A 57 -6.36 -3.72 10.33
CA ALA A 57 -5.51 -2.70 9.75
C ALA A 57 -5.48 -1.41 10.59
N ALA A 58 -6.59 -1.01 11.21
CA ALA A 58 -6.63 0.15 12.09
C ALA A 58 -5.81 -0.08 13.36
N VAL A 59 -5.82 -1.30 13.90
CA VAL A 59 -4.99 -1.68 15.05
C VAL A 59 -3.52 -1.74 14.64
N ALA A 60 -3.20 -2.39 13.51
CA ALA A 60 -1.84 -2.52 13.01
C ALA A 60 -1.20 -1.17 12.64
N VAL A 61 -1.98 -0.23 12.09
CA VAL A 61 -1.50 1.15 11.84
C VAL A 61 -1.20 1.88 13.15
N ARG A 62 -2.03 1.73 14.17
CA ARG A 62 -1.77 2.33 15.50
C ARG A 62 -0.57 1.71 16.19
N ALA A 63 -0.35 0.41 16.00
CA ALA A 63 0.79 -0.32 16.52
C ALA A 63 2.09 -0.06 15.73
N GLY A 64 2.00 0.56 14.55
CA GLY A 64 3.16 0.79 13.66
C GLY A 64 3.55 -0.40 12.77
N GLU A 65 2.86 -1.54 12.90
CA GLU A 65 3.11 -2.78 12.13
C GLU A 65 2.66 -2.66 10.66
N LEU A 66 1.65 -1.84 10.39
CA LEU A 66 1.16 -1.59 9.05
C LEU A 66 1.32 -0.11 8.70
N THR A 67 2.12 0.18 7.68
CA THR A 67 2.32 1.55 7.21
C THR A 67 2.02 1.72 5.72
N ALA A 68 1.56 2.90 5.34
CA ALA A 68 1.50 3.32 3.94
C ALA A 68 2.84 3.85 3.41
N ARG A 69 3.87 3.97 4.27
CA ARG A 69 5.23 4.34 3.88
C ARG A 69 5.84 3.23 3.02
N ARG A 70 6.51 3.62 1.93
CA ARG A 70 7.22 2.71 1.02
C ARG A 70 8.71 3.03 1.12
N GLY A 71 9.53 2.07 1.53
CA GLY A 71 10.98 2.21 1.65
C GLY A 71 11.45 2.99 2.90
N PRO A 72 12.77 2.98 3.16
CA PRO A 72 13.37 3.81 4.21
C PRO A 72 13.09 5.29 3.95
N THR A 73 13.06 6.10 5.02
CA THR A 73 13.16 7.56 4.85
C THR A 73 14.48 7.87 4.13
N LEU A 74 14.56 8.99 3.41
CA LEU A 74 15.84 9.44 2.84
C LEU A 74 16.91 9.51 3.95
N GLN A 75 16.54 10.02 5.12
CA GLN A 75 17.41 10.06 6.29
C GLN A 75 17.88 8.66 6.73
N ALA A 76 16.99 7.69 6.89
CA ALA A 76 17.38 6.33 7.28
C ALA A 76 18.22 5.64 6.20
N ALA A 77 17.98 5.96 4.91
CA ALA A 77 18.83 5.50 3.83
C ALA A 77 20.22 6.17 3.87
N THR A 78 20.30 7.46 4.21
CA THR A 78 21.56 8.19 4.39
C THR A 78 22.32 7.69 5.61
N ASP A 79 21.65 7.46 6.74
CA ASP A 79 22.28 6.94 7.96
C ASP A 79 22.82 5.53 7.71
N GLN A 80 22.04 4.67 7.05
CA GLN A 80 22.52 3.35 6.63
C GLN A 80 23.70 3.45 5.65
N TRP A 81 23.67 4.41 4.73
CA TRP A 81 24.76 4.63 3.79
C TRP A 81 26.04 5.12 4.48
N LEU A 82 25.94 6.03 5.46
CA LEU A 82 27.07 6.47 6.26
C LEU A 82 27.65 5.33 7.11
N LEU A 83 26.78 4.51 7.74
CA LEU A 83 27.19 3.33 8.48
C LEU A 83 27.90 2.31 7.59
N ASP A 84 27.39 2.05 6.39
CA ASP A 84 28.01 1.14 5.43
C ASP A 84 29.39 1.68 4.97
N MET A 85 29.56 3.00 4.85
CA MET A 85 30.84 3.65 4.53
C MET A 85 31.84 3.56 5.70
N GLU A 86 31.41 3.82 6.93
CA GLU A 86 32.24 3.67 8.14
C GLU A 86 32.66 2.21 8.37
N ALA A 87 31.81 1.26 8.00
CA ALA A 87 32.09 -0.17 8.08
C ALA A 87 32.90 -0.72 6.88
N GLY A 88 33.28 0.12 5.90
CA GLY A 88 34.06 -0.28 4.73
C GLY A 88 33.31 -1.19 3.74
N HIS A 89 31.98 -1.22 3.81
CA HIS A 89 31.14 -2.02 2.92
C HIS A 89 30.75 -1.22 1.68
N GLU A 90 31.64 -1.18 0.69
CA GLU A 90 31.38 -0.61 -0.62
C GLU A 90 30.44 -1.53 -1.43
N ARG A 91 29.11 -1.37 -1.28
CA ARG A 91 28.17 -1.95 -2.26
C ARG A 91 27.82 -0.93 -3.33
N MET A 92 28.61 -0.94 -4.41
CA MET A 92 28.23 -0.35 -5.70
C MET A 92 26.96 -1.05 -6.21
N GLY A 93 25.84 -0.34 -6.21
CA GLY A 93 24.57 -0.84 -6.74
C GLY A 93 24.62 -1.00 -8.27
N SER A 94 24.61 -2.26 -8.70
CA SER A 94 24.23 -2.79 -10.02
C SER A 94 23.60 -1.78 -11.00
N GLY A 95 24.40 -1.32 -11.96
CA GLY A 95 23.93 -0.44 -13.05
C GLY A 95 24.87 -0.31 -14.26
N MET A 96 25.92 -1.12 -14.39
CA MET A 96 26.77 -1.10 -15.59
C MET A 96 27.21 -2.52 -15.96
N ALA A 97 26.67 -3.03 -17.07
CA ALA A 97 27.29 -4.13 -17.79
C ALA A 97 28.54 -3.59 -18.49
N ALA A 98 29.72 -4.12 -18.19
CA ALA A 98 30.87 -4.05 -19.07
C ALA A 98 31.64 -5.36 -18.94
N GLN A 99 31.71 -6.06 -20.08
CA GLN A 99 32.18 -7.42 -20.24
C GLN A 99 33.70 -7.49 -20.07
N ALA A 100 34.15 -8.62 -19.54
CA ALA A 100 35.55 -9.01 -19.49
C ALA A 100 36.13 -9.16 -20.90
N THR A 101 37.37 -8.72 -21.10
CA THR A 101 38.32 -9.30 -22.06
C THR A 101 39.70 -9.23 -21.44
#